data_AF-A0A803XUI4-F1
#
_entry.id   AF-A0A803XUI4-F1
#
_cell.length_a   1.000
_cell.length_b   1.000
_cell.length_c   1.000
_cell.angle_alpha   90.00
_cell.angle_beta   90.00
_cell.angle_gamma   90.00
#
_symmetry.space_group_name_H-M   'P 1'
#
loop_
_entity.id
_entity.type
_entity.pdbx_description
1 polymer ?
#
loop_
_entity_poly.entity_id
_entity_poly.type
_entity_poly.pdbx_seq_one_letter_code
_entity_poly.pdbx_strand_id
1 'polypeptide(L)'
;MSGFRSYSPLFLLVSASVEPLLTMETTSQCSWQLELAAVWHSAWRIGAALVSMSGWGLESQGRMHVSSRVMGVEAAVLTFLHGAEEICRAKAGAPTMMGNTVFLSFTFYSTILILKMYVVAIITGQVRLRKKAFANPEDALRNGGLQYYREDPDVERCRRAHRNDMENIFPFLFLGAVYSLLDPSPAVARIHFFIFCAGRIMHTVAYLLKLRAPTRSVAYSVAQLPCFSMALQILLAAAPYW
;
A
#
# COMPACT_ATOMS: atom_id res chain seq x y z
N MET A 1 44.60 -3.78 30.87
CA MET A 1 44.72 -4.50 29.58
C MET A 1 43.78 -3.84 28.60
N SER A 2 44.27 -2.88 27.84
CA SER A 2 43.54 -2.10 26.83
C SER A 2 43.75 -2.73 25.46
N GLY A 3 42.70 -3.31 24.87
CA GLY A 3 42.72 -3.87 23.51
C GLY A 3 42.22 -2.85 22.49
N PHE A 4 43.14 -2.26 21.73
CA PHE A 4 42.84 -1.47 20.52
C PHE A 4 42.39 -2.42 19.40
N ARG A 5 41.15 -2.28 18.90
CA ARG A 5 40.76 -2.85 17.61
C ARG A 5 41.25 -1.92 16.50
N SER A 6 42.22 -2.40 15.74
CA SER A 6 42.68 -1.76 14.50
C SER A 6 41.59 -1.89 13.44
N TYR A 7 41.00 -0.77 13.02
CA TYR A 7 40.10 -0.72 11.87
C TYR A 7 40.91 -0.63 10.59
N SER A 8 40.53 -1.41 9.57
CA SER A 8 41.16 -1.44 8.26
C SER A 8 41.16 -0.04 7.60
N PRO A 9 42.26 0.39 6.95
CA PRO A 9 42.40 1.73 6.36
C PRO A 9 41.37 2.06 5.26
N LEU A 10 40.62 1.08 4.75
CA LEU A 10 39.50 1.32 3.84
C LEU A 10 38.26 1.94 4.52
N PHE A 11 38.08 1.75 5.83
CA PHE A 11 36.87 2.23 6.55
C PHE A 11 36.93 3.74 6.84
N LEU A 12 38.14 4.30 6.99
CA LEU A 12 38.35 5.73 7.24
C LEU A 12 38.21 6.56 5.96
N LEU A 13 38.55 6.01 4.79
CA LEU A 13 38.38 6.68 3.49
C LEU A 13 36.91 6.79 3.06
N VAL A 14 36.06 5.83 3.45
CA VAL A 14 34.62 5.90 3.20
C VAL A 14 33.93 6.89 4.14
N SER A 15 34.35 6.99 5.41
CA SER A 15 33.77 7.97 6.35
C SER A 15 34.08 9.43 5.99
N ALA A 16 35.29 9.73 5.49
CA ALA A 16 35.67 11.10 5.16
C ALA A 16 34.93 11.70 3.95
N SER A 17 34.23 10.87 3.16
CA SER A 17 33.43 11.33 2.01
C SER A 17 31.94 11.53 2.33
N VAL A 18 31.47 11.17 3.54
CA VAL A 18 30.05 11.17 3.91
C VAL A 18 29.66 12.36 4.79
N GLU A 19 30.61 13.04 5.43
CA GLU A 19 30.35 14.22 6.26
C GLU A 19 29.66 15.39 5.53
N PRO A 20 29.94 15.70 4.24
CA PRO A 20 29.21 16.77 3.56
C PRO A 20 27.74 16.41 3.26
N LEU A 21 27.35 15.13 3.35
CA LEU A 21 26.00 14.67 2.99
C LEU A 21 24.99 14.79 4.15
N LEU A 22 25.46 14.86 5.40
CA LEU A 22 24.63 14.95 6.60
C LEU A 22 23.96 16.32 6.80
N THR A 23 24.42 17.37 6.12
CA THR A 23 23.82 18.72 6.20
C THR A 23 22.68 18.93 5.20
N MET A 24 22.50 18.04 4.21
CA MET A 24 21.37 18.09 3.27
C MET A 24 20.14 17.29 3.74
N GLU A 25 20.24 16.52 4.82
CA GLU A 25 19.21 15.54 5.22
C GLU A 25 18.00 16.18 5.90
N THR A 26 18.17 17.31 6.59
CA THR A 26 17.07 18.03 7.27
C THR A 26 16.18 18.81 6.31
N THR A 27 16.71 19.27 5.17
CA THR A 27 15.91 19.87 4.09
C THR A 27 15.19 18.83 3.23
N SER A 28 15.69 17.59 3.16
CA SER A 28 15.10 16.55 2.30
C SER A 28 13.81 15.93 2.86
N GLN A 29 13.66 15.87 4.20
CA GLN A 29 12.47 15.27 4.82
C GLN A 29 11.18 16.02 4.49
N CYS A 30 11.24 17.34 4.28
CA CYS A 30 10.10 18.16 3.85
C CYS A 30 9.83 18.06 2.33
N SER A 31 10.87 17.79 1.54
CA SER A 31 10.78 17.59 0.08
C SER A 31 10.04 16.29 -0.27
N TRP A 32 10.35 15.19 0.42
CA TRP A 32 9.70 13.90 0.17
C TRP A 32 8.22 13.89 0.55
N GLN A 33 7.79 14.69 1.54
CA GLN A 33 6.36 14.81 1.89
C GLN A 33 5.55 15.52 0.80
N LEU A 34 6.12 16.55 0.16
CA LEU A 34 5.51 17.25 -0.98
C LEU A 34 5.55 16.39 -2.24
N GLU A 35 6.63 15.62 -2.47
CA GLU A 35 6.69 14.66 -3.57
C GLU A 35 5.74 13.47 -3.35
N LEU A 36 5.56 12.97 -2.13
CA LEU A 36 4.58 11.93 -1.81
C LEU A 36 3.15 12.45 -1.94
N ALA A 37 2.87 13.70 -1.54
CA ALA A 37 1.59 14.35 -1.81
C ALA A 37 1.37 14.55 -3.32
N ALA A 38 2.40 14.92 -4.08
CA ALA A 38 2.33 15.04 -5.54
C ALA A 38 2.16 13.68 -6.23
N VAL A 39 2.81 12.63 -5.75
CA VAL A 39 2.67 11.25 -6.23
C VAL A 39 1.30 10.69 -5.86
N TRP A 40 0.78 11.00 -4.67
CA TRP A 40 -0.57 10.62 -4.23
C TRP A 40 -1.65 11.37 -5.03
N HIS A 41 -1.49 12.67 -5.20
CA HIS A 41 -2.39 13.50 -5.99
C HIS A 41 -2.32 13.15 -7.48
N SER A 42 -1.13 12.76 -8.00
CA SER A 42 -0.96 12.27 -9.36
C SER A 42 -1.52 10.86 -9.54
N ALA A 43 -1.31 9.94 -8.59
CA ALA A 43 -1.90 8.61 -8.59
C ALA A 43 -3.43 8.66 -8.46
N TRP A 44 -3.96 9.61 -7.69
CA TRP A 44 -5.38 9.91 -7.61
C TRP A 44 -5.92 10.52 -8.89
N ARG A 45 -5.25 11.52 -9.48
CA ARG A 45 -5.64 12.09 -10.79
C ARG A 45 -5.57 11.07 -11.90
N ILE A 46 -4.59 10.17 -11.86
CA ILE A 46 -4.48 9.03 -12.78
C ILE A 46 -5.60 8.03 -12.49
N GLY A 47 -5.90 7.70 -11.23
CA GLY A 47 -7.03 6.84 -10.86
C GLY A 47 -8.38 7.40 -11.28
N ALA A 48 -8.64 8.68 -11.01
CA ALA A 48 -9.84 9.41 -11.41
C ALA A 48 -9.92 9.59 -12.93
N ALA A 49 -8.80 9.89 -13.60
CA ALA A 49 -8.71 9.94 -15.06
C ALA A 49 -8.90 8.55 -15.68
N LEU A 50 -8.44 7.47 -15.06
CA LEU A 50 -8.67 6.11 -15.56
C LEU A 50 -10.12 5.66 -15.34
N VAL A 51 -10.77 6.11 -14.26
CA VAL A 51 -12.22 5.94 -14.04
C VAL A 51 -13.01 6.75 -15.08
N SER A 52 -12.52 7.93 -15.47
CA SER A 52 -13.14 8.81 -16.48
C SER A 52 -12.85 8.37 -17.94
N MET A 53 -11.65 7.89 -18.24
CA MET A 53 -11.16 7.49 -19.58
C MET A 53 -11.45 6.02 -19.91
N SER A 54 -11.79 5.17 -18.93
CA SER A 54 -12.16 3.76 -19.19
C SER A 54 -13.51 3.60 -19.88
N GLY A 55 -14.18 4.68 -20.29
CA GLY A 55 -15.24 4.64 -21.29
C GLY A 55 -16.28 3.56 -20.99
N TRP A 56 -16.80 3.53 -19.76
CA TRP A 56 -17.97 2.73 -19.43
C TRP A 56 -19.22 3.36 -20.07
N GLY A 57 -19.29 3.23 -21.40
CA GLY A 57 -20.47 3.25 -22.26
C GLY A 57 -21.07 4.62 -22.62
N LEU A 58 -20.87 5.06 -23.87
CA LEU A 58 -21.92 5.71 -24.64
C LEU A 58 -21.89 5.20 -26.09
N GLU A 59 -22.64 4.13 -26.36
CA GLU A 59 -23.25 3.93 -27.68
C GLU A 59 -24.67 3.37 -27.46
N SER A 60 -25.64 4.21 -27.84
CA SER A 60 -27.08 4.01 -28.08
C SER A 60 -27.91 3.08 -27.18
N GLN A 61 -28.68 3.67 -26.25
CA GLN A 61 -30.14 3.85 -26.42
C GLN A 61 -30.76 4.47 -25.16
N GLY A 62 -31.47 5.59 -25.34
CA GLY A 62 -32.64 5.96 -24.52
C GLY A 62 -32.38 6.52 -23.12
N ARG A 63 -32.37 7.86 -23.02
CA ARG A 63 -32.82 8.68 -21.88
C ARG A 63 -32.28 8.27 -20.49
N MET A 64 -31.08 8.75 -20.15
CA MET A 64 -30.55 8.70 -18.78
C MET A 64 -31.26 9.70 -17.86
N HIS A 65 -31.98 9.18 -16.87
CA HIS A 65 -32.05 9.81 -15.55
C HIS A 65 -30.90 9.23 -14.72
N VAL A 66 -29.81 9.99 -14.58
CA VAL A 66 -28.69 9.64 -13.68
C VAL A 66 -29.20 9.78 -12.24
N SER A 67 -29.40 8.64 -11.58
CA SER A 67 -29.87 8.61 -10.19
C SER A 67 -28.78 9.14 -9.24
N SER A 68 -29.18 10.06 -8.37
CA SER A 68 -28.43 10.81 -7.35
C SER A 68 -27.60 9.97 -6.36
N ARG A 69 -27.61 8.65 -6.46
CA ARG A 69 -27.00 7.71 -5.50
C ARG A 69 -25.51 7.40 -5.79
N VAL A 70 -25.02 7.69 -7.00
CA VAL A 70 -23.60 7.50 -7.40
C VAL A 70 -22.69 8.63 -6.85
N MET A 71 -23.26 9.81 -6.59
CA MET A 71 -22.54 11.00 -6.08
C MET A 71 -22.10 10.86 -4.61
N GLY A 72 -22.72 9.98 -3.81
CA GLY A 72 -22.46 9.88 -2.37
C GLY A 72 -21.15 9.17 -2.00
N VAL A 73 -20.62 8.31 -2.87
CA VAL A 73 -19.46 7.47 -2.57
C VAL A 73 -18.14 8.18 -2.86
N GLU A 74 -18.10 8.96 -3.96
CA GLU A 74 -16.98 9.86 -4.25
C GLU A 74 -16.85 10.91 -3.15
N ALA A 75 -17.98 11.47 -2.69
CA ALA A 75 -18.00 12.39 -1.56
C ALA A 75 -17.53 11.74 -0.25
N ALA A 76 -17.92 10.49 0.05
CA ALA A 76 -17.51 9.81 1.28
C ALA A 76 -16.00 9.46 1.30
N VAL A 77 -15.43 9.05 0.17
CA VAL A 77 -13.99 8.78 0.06
C VAL A 77 -13.18 10.07 0.13
N LEU A 78 -13.63 11.13 -0.54
CA LEU A 78 -12.99 12.46 -0.46
C LEU A 78 -13.10 13.07 0.94
N THR A 79 -14.21 12.87 1.65
CA THR A 79 -14.40 13.37 3.04
C THR A 79 -13.50 12.61 4.03
N PHE A 80 -13.33 11.30 3.85
CA PHE A 80 -12.42 10.49 4.66
C PHE A 80 -10.94 10.85 4.40
N LEU A 81 -10.57 11.16 3.15
CA LEU A 81 -9.21 11.54 2.77
C LEU A 81 -8.86 12.97 3.20
N HIS A 82 -9.79 13.94 3.10
CA HIS A 82 -9.60 15.26 3.71
C HIS A 82 -9.50 15.18 5.24
N GLY A 83 -10.30 14.32 5.88
CA GLY A 83 -10.18 14.07 7.32
C GLY A 83 -8.81 13.50 7.71
N ALA A 84 -8.22 12.66 6.87
CA ALA A 84 -6.87 12.12 7.09
C ALA A 84 -5.76 13.19 6.93
N GLU A 85 -5.92 14.14 6.01
CA GLU A 85 -5.00 15.29 5.88
C GLU A 85 -5.04 16.20 7.12
N GLU A 86 -6.22 16.43 7.71
CA GLU A 86 -6.34 17.20 8.95
C GLU A 86 -5.75 16.47 10.16
N ILE A 87 -5.91 15.14 10.26
CA ILE A 87 -5.31 14.32 11.32
C ILE A 87 -3.77 14.32 11.22
N CYS A 88 -3.21 14.25 10.01
CA CYS A 88 -1.77 14.36 9.77
C CYS A 88 -1.22 15.76 10.13
N ARG A 89 -1.99 16.82 9.86
CA ARG A 89 -1.61 18.20 10.22
C ARG A 89 -1.71 18.46 11.73
N ALA A 90 -2.58 17.75 12.45
CA ALA A 90 -2.84 17.93 13.88
C ALA A 90 -1.83 17.24 14.82
N LYS A 91 -0.98 16.31 14.34
CA LYS A 91 -0.13 15.49 15.21
C LYS A 91 1.37 15.78 15.06
N ALA A 92 1.76 17.03 15.27
CA ALA A 92 3.13 17.44 15.60
C ALA A 92 3.47 17.18 17.10
N GLY A 93 3.08 16.00 17.60
CA GLY A 93 3.34 15.56 18.97
C GLY A 93 3.54 14.05 18.94
N ALA A 94 4.79 13.62 18.78
CA ALA A 94 5.14 12.21 18.66
C ALA A 94 4.80 11.46 19.96
N PRO A 95 4.10 10.32 19.91
CA PRO A 95 3.84 9.50 21.09
C PRO A 95 5.12 8.86 21.63
N THR A 96 5.23 8.84 22.95
CA THR A 96 6.36 8.48 23.83
C THR A 96 6.82 7.01 23.80
N MET A 97 6.35 6.19 22.86
CA MET A 97 6.65 4.74 22.82
C MET A 97 7.74 4.35 21.80
N MET A 98 8.35 5.30 21.08
CA MET A 98 9.00 5.04 19.78
C MET A 98 10.49 5.42 19.72
N GLY A 99 11.34 4.74 20.49
CA GLY A 99 12.80 4.84 20.33
C GLY A 99 13.35 4.07 19.11
N ASN A 100 12.59 3.12 18.56
CA ASN A 100 13.01 2.29 17.43
C ASN A 100 12.51 2.88 16.10
N THR A 101 13.40 3.56 15.37
CA THR A 101 13.12 4.18 14.07
C THR A 101 12.74 3.18 12.97
N VAL A 102 13.16 1.92 13.10
CA VAL A 102 12.78 0.83 12.17
C VAL A 102 11.32 0.47 12.39
N PHE A 103 10.93 0.21 13.64
CA PHE A 103 9.56 -0.16 13.99
C PHE A 103 8.54 0.94 13.62
N LEU A 104 8.96 2.20 13.74
CA LEU A 104 8.23 3.36 13.25
C LEU A 104 7.97 3.30 11.75
N SER A 105 9.03 3.07 10.97
CA SER A 105 8.94 2.95 9.52
C SER A 105 8.05 1.76 9.14
N PHE A 106 8.22 0.62 9.81
CA PHE A 106 7.38 -0.57 9.62
C PHE A 106 5.90 -0.27 9.87
N THR A 107 5.57 0.39 10.99
CA THR A 107 4.18 0.72 11.34
C THR A 107 3.57 1.64 10.30
N PHE A 108 4.29 2.66 9.84
CA PHE A 108 3.83 3.57 8.81
C PHE A 108 3.44 2.83 7.51
N TYR A 109 4.35 2.03 6.95
CA TYR A 109 4.07 1.29 5.71
C TYR A 109 2.98 0.23 5.89
N SER A 110 2.96 -0.44 7.05
CA SER A 110 1.93 -1.43 7.40
C SER A 110 0.53 -0.81 7.46
N THR A 111 0.40 0.36 8.09
CA THR A 111 -0.88 1.08 8.14
C THR A 111 -1.35 1.48 6.74
N ILE A 112 -0.46 1.97 5.86
CA ILE A 112 -0.81 2.26 4.46
C ILE A 112 -1.37 1.03 3.75
N LEU A 113 -0.74 -0.13 3.93
CA LEU A 113 -1.16 -1.39 3.32
C LEU A 113 -2.51 -1.88 3.83
N ILE A 114 -2.77 -1.75 5.13
CA ILE A 114 -4.07 -2.08 5.74
C ILE A 114 -5.16 -1.15 5.21
N LEU A 115 -4.89 0.17 5.17
CA LEU A 115 -5.82 1.14 4.59
C LEU A 115 -6.13 0.82 3.12
N LYS A 116 -5.13 0.45 2.33
CA LYS A 116 -5.31 -0.02 0.96
C LYS A 116 -6.22 -1.25 0.88
N MET A 117 -6.10 -2.22 1.78
CA MET A 117 -7.00 -3.38 1.82
C MET A 117 -8.45 -2.97 2.10
N TYR A 118 -8.68 -2.01 3.01
CA TYR A 118 -10.01 -1.45 3.23
C TYR A 118 -10.56 -0.75 1.99
N VAL A 119 -9.73 0.00 1.26
CA VAL A 119 -10.12 0.62 -0.01
C VAL A 119 -10.55 -0.45 -1.03
N VAL A 120 -9.82 -1.56 -1.16
CA VAL A 120 -10.21 -2.67 -2.05
C VAL A 120 -11.54 -3.31 -1.62
N ALA A 121 -11.78 -3.44 -0.31
CA ALA A 121 -13.06 -3.92 0.23
C ALA A 121 -14.23 -3.01 -0.18
N ILE A 122 -14.06 -1.69 -0.01
CA ILE A 122 -15.04 -0.68 -0.41
C ILE A 122 -15.30 -0.75 -1.92
N ILE A 123 -14.25 -0.75 -2.75
CA ILE A 123 -14.36 -0.90 -4.21
C ILE A 123 -15.17 -2.15 -4.57
N THR A 124 -14.89 -3.28 -3.93
CA THR A 124 -15.63 -4.53 -4.16
C THR A 124 -17.13 -4.35 -3.89
N GLY A 125 -17.51 -3.74 -2.77
CA GLY A 125 -18.90 -3.45 -2.44
C GLY A 125 -19.58 -2.53 -3.47
N GLN A 126 -18.87 -1.49 -3.91
CA GLN A 126 -19.39 -0.57 -4.93
C GLN A 126 -19.59 -1.23 -6.29
N VAL A 127 -18.66 -2.10 -6.71
CA VAL A 127 -18.80 -2.86 -7.96
C VAL A 127 -20.01 -3.79 -7.88
N ARG A 128 -20.25 -4.46 -6.73
CA ARG A 128 -21.45 -5.29 -6.53
C ARG A 128 -22.75 -4.50 -6.71
N LEU A 129 -22.83 -3.31 -6.11
CA LEU A 129 -24.00 -2.43 -6.22
C LEU A 129 -24.20 -1.95 -7.67
N ARG A 130 -23.15 -1.45 -8.32
CA ARG A 130 -23.21 -0.94 -9.69
C ARG A 130 -23.58 -2.02 -10.71
N LYS A 131 -23.02 -3.23 -10.58
CA LYS A 131 -23.25 -4.36 -11.48
C LYS A 131 -24.49 -5.19 -11.14
N LYS A 132 -25.11 -4.91 -9.98
CA LYS A 132 -26.16 -5.74 -9.37
C LYS A 132 -25.78 -7.23 -9.40
N ALA A 133 -24.67 -7.53 -8.72
CA ALA A 133 -24.10 -8.86 -8.62
C ALA A 133 -23.77 -9.16 -7.15
N PHE A 134 -24.74 -9.76 -6.47
CA PHE A 134 -24.70 -10.02 -5.03
C PHE A 134 -24.35 -11.47 -4.77
N ALA A 135 -23.60 -11.70 -3.68
CA ALA A 135 -23.16 -13.04 -3.28
C ALA A 135 -24.16 -13.76 -2.38
N ASN A 136 -25.19 -13.06 -1.90
CA ASN A 136 -26.21 -13.64 -1.04
C ASN A 136 -27.61 -13.31 -1.59
N PRO A 137 -28.58 -14.24 -1.48
CA PRO A 137 -29.93 -14.05 -2.02
C PRO A 137 -30.70 -12.90 -1.37
N GLU A 138 -30.53 -12.67 -0.07
CA GLU A 138 -31.17 -11.58 0.67
C GLU A 138 -30.71 -10.19 0.20
N ASP A 139 -29.43 -10.04 -0.13
CA ASP A 139 -28.88 -8.81 -0.70
C ASP A 139 -29.44 -8.57 -2.11
N ALA A 140 -29.60 -9.63 -2.90
CA ALA A 140 -30.20 -9.56 -4.23
C ALA A 140 -31.67 -9.14 -4.17
N LEU A 141 -32.46 -9.74 -3.29
CA LEU A 141 -33.87 -9.40 -3.06
C LEU A 141 -34.03 -7.94 -2.62
N ARG A 142 -33.21 -7.47 -1.66
CA ARG A 142 -33.21 -6.07 -1.21
C ARG A 142 -32.89 -5.08 -2.33
N ASN A 143 -32.11 -5.49 -3.33
CA ASN A 143 -31.61 -4.62 -4.40
C ASN A 143 -32.25 -4.89 -5.78
N GLY A 144 -33.40 -5.55 -5.82
CA GLY A 144 -34.30 -5.60 -6.97
C GLY A 144 -34.68 -6.99 -7.49
N GLY A 145 -34.18 -8.08 -6.89
CA GLY A 145 -34.69 -9.43 -7.15
C GLY A 145 -33.60 -10.52 -7.21
N LEU A 146 -34.04 -11.78 -7.13
CA LEU A 146 -33.18 -12.96 -7.04
C LEU A 146 -32.30 -13.16 -8.29
N GLN A 147 -32.68 -12.59 -9.45
CA GLN A 147 -31.85 -12.59 -10.66
C GLN A 147 -30.50 -11.88 -10.48
N TYR A 148 -30.35 -11.06 -9.43
CA TYR A 148 -29.08 -10.39 -9.09
C TYR A 148 -28.21 -11.21 -8.12
N TYR A 149 -28.68 -12.38 -7.66
CA TYR A 149 -27.85 -13.38 -7.00
C TYR A 149 -27.05 -14.12 -8.08
N ARG A 150 -25.90 -13.55 -8.43
CA ARG A 150 -25.08 -14.00 -9.55
C ARG A 150 -23.63 -13.56 -9.37
N GLU A 151 -22.74 -14.25 -10.07
CA GLU A 151 -21.35 -13.85 -10.18
C GLU A 151 -21.13 -12.79 -11.28
N ASP A 152 -20.13 -11.94 -11.09
CA ASP A 152 -19.69 -10.95 -12.07
C ASP A 152 -18.15 -10.97 -12.17
N PRO A 153 -17.58 -10.97 -13.40
CA PRO A 153 -16.13 -11.04 -13.59
C PRO A 153 -15.34 -9.89 -12.95
N ASP A 154 -15.90 -8.68 -12.86
CA ASP A 154 -15.26 -7.52 -12.24
C ASP A 154 -15.31 -7.64 -10.70
N VAL A 155 -16.40 -8.16 -10.14
CA VAL A 155 -16.49 -8.49 -8.71
C VAL A 155 -15.46 -9.55 -8.33
N GLU A 156 -15.36 -10.65 -9.08
CA GLU A 156 -14.40 -11.71 -8.78
C GLU A 156 -12.95 -11.24 -8.99
N ARG A 157 -12.72 -10.28 -9.89
CA ARG A 157 -11.42 -9.61 -10.02
C ARG A 157 -11.06 -8.83 -8.76
N CYS A 158 -11.99 -8.07 -8.19
CA CYS A 158 -11.75 -7.37 -6.91
C CYS A 158 -11.49 -8.36 -5.77
N ARG A 159 -12.25 -9.46 -5.71
CA ARG A 159 -12.03 -10.53 -4.72
C ARG A 159 -10.65 -11.19 -4.86
N ARG A 160 -10.20 -11.50 -6.07
CA ARG A 160 -8.85 -12.03 -6.30
C ARG A 160 -7.75 -11.04 -5.91
N ALA A 161 -7.94 -9.74 -6.18
CA ALA A 161 -6.99 -8.72 -5.75
C ALA A 161 -6.88 -8.69 -4.21
N HIS A 162 -8.03 -8.67 -3.51
CA HIS A 162 -8.07 -8.66 -2.05
C HIS A 162 -7.53 -9.95 -1.43
N ARG A 163 -7.85 -11.12 -2.01
CA ARG A 163 -7.29 -12.41 -1.58
C ARG A 163 -5.77 -12.42 -1.70
N ASN A 164 -5.24 -11.95 -2.83
CA ASN A 164 -3.79 -11.83 -2.98
C ASN A 164 -3.19 -10.82 -1.99
N ASP A 165 -3.91 -9.76 -1.62
CA ASP A 165 -3.47 -8.88 -0.53
C ASP A 165 -3.37 -9.63 0.80
N MET A 166 -4.37 -10.43 1.17
CA MET A 166 -4.32 -11.24 2.40
C MET A 166 -3.14 -12.22 2.41
N GLU A 167 -2.93 -12.92 1.30
CA GLU A 167 -1.83 -13.89 1.13
C GLU A 167 -0.43 -13.27 1.26
N ASN A 168 -0.30 -11.95 1.13
CA ASN A 168 1.01 -11.28 1.05
C ASN A 168 1.24 -10.25 2.15
N ILE A 169 0.24 -9.41 2.42
CA ILE A 169 0.33 -8.38 3.45
C ILE A 169 0.34 -9.02 4.83
N PHE A 170 -0.44 -10.06 5.10
CA PHE A 170 -0.42 -10.70 6.43
C PHE A 170 0.93 -11.33 6.78
N PRO A 171 1.58 -12.10 5.88
CA PRO A 171 2.96 -12.54 6.11
C PRO A 171 3.94 -11.38 6.28
N PHE A 172 3.82 -10.31 5.49
CA PHE A 172 4.67 -9.13 5.64
C PHE A 172 4.49 -8.44 7.00
N LEU A 173 3.26 -8.32 7.52
CA LEU A 173 3.02 -7.75 8.86
C LEU A 173 3.75 -8.57 9.93
N PHE A 174 3.72 -9.89 9.83
CA PHE A 174 4.46 -10.75 10.76
C PHE A 174 5.97 -10.62 10.58
N LEU A 175 6.48 -10.82 9.36
CA LEU A 175 7.91 -10.77 9.05
C LEU A 175 8.50 -9.40 9.37
N GLY A 176 7.84 -8.31 8.99
CA GLY A 176 8.31 -6.95 9.24
C GLY A 176 8.33 -6.58 10.72
N ALA A 177 7.38 -7.08 11.52
CA ALA A 177 7.38 -6.90 12.97
C ALA A 177 8.57 -7.62 13.61
N VAL A 178 8.77 -8.91 13.30
CA VAL A 178 9.90 -9.69 13.82
C VAL A 178 11.23 -9.12 13.33
N TYR A 179 11.32 -8.76 12.05
CA TYR A 179 12.52 -8.15 11.46
C TYR A 179 12.90 -6.83 12.14
N SER A 180 11.92 -6.03 12.56
CA SER A 180 12.16 -4.77 13.28
C SER A 180 12.77 -4.98 14.68
N LEU A 181 12.67 -6.19 15.23
CA LEU A 181 13.26 -6.58 16.53
C LEU A 181 14.68 -7.15 16.40
N LEU A 182 15.17 -7.41 15.19
CA LEU A 182 16.52 -7.89 14.93
C LEU A 182 17.58 -6.76 14.86
N ASP A 183 17.20 -5.54 15.24
CA ASP A 183 17.99 -4.31 15.11
C ASP A 183 18.70 -4.17 13.75
N PRO A 184 17.95 -4.25 12.62
CA PRO A 184 18.54 -4.09 11.31
C PRO A 184 18.94 -2.63 11.07
N SER A 185 19.80 -2.41 10.07
CA SER A 185 20.13 -1.06 9.61
C SER A 185 18.84 -0.28 9.22
N PRO A 186 18.60 0.92 9.78
CA PRO A 186 17.38 1.68 9.51
C PRO A 186 17.14 2.00 8.02
N ALA A 187 18.21 2.30 7.29
CA ALA A 187 18.13 2.56 5.85
C ALA A 187 17.68 1.32 5.07
N VAL A 188 18.28 0.16 5.38
CA VAL A 188 17.97 -1.11 4.72
C VAL A 188 16.53 -1.53 5.01
N ALA A 189 16.10 -1.44 6.27
CA ALA A 189 14.73 -1.78 6.65
C ALA A 189 13.70 -0.88 5.95
N ARG A 190 13.97 0.44 5.88
CA ARG A 190 13.10 1.37 5.15
C ARG A 190 12.96 1.00 3.68
N ILE A 191 14.06 0.60 3.02
CA ILE A 191 14.02 0.14 1.62
C ILE A 191 13.17 -1.12 1.47
N HIS A 192 13.30 -2.10 2.37
CA HIS A 192 12.48 -3.32 2.35
C HIS A 192 10.99 -2.99 2.43
N PHE A 193 10.60 -2.16 3.40
CA PHE A 193 9.19 -1.78 3.60
C PHE A 193 8.66 -0.94 2.44
N PHE A 194 9.48 -0.03 1.89
CA PHE A 194 9.11 0.79 0.75
C PHE A 194 8.89 -0.05 -0.52
N ILE A 195 9.84 -0.92 -0.88
CA ILE A 195 9.72 -1.78 -2.07
C ILE A 195 8.49 -2.68 -1.96
N PHE A 196 8.26 -3.26 -0.78
CA PHE A 196 7.07 -4.07 -0.54
C PHE A 196 5.80 -3.21 -0.72
N CYS A 197 5.71 -2.06 -0.06
CA CYS A 197 4.56 -1.18 -0.13
C CYS A 197 4.25 -0.73 -1.57
N ALA A 198 5.25 -0.18 -2.27
CA ALA A 198 5.12 0.29 -3.65
C ALA A 198 4.73 -0.86 -4.60
N GLY A 199 5.38 -2.02 -4.47
CA GLY A 199 5.06 -3.20 -5.26
C GLY A 199 3.63 -3.68 -5.05
N ARG A 200 3.13 -3.67 -3.80
CA ARG A 200 1.73 -4.05 -3.48
C ARG A 200 0.71 -3.04 -4.00
N ILE A 201 1.00 -1.73 -3.94
CA ILE A 201 0.15 -0.70 -4.53
C ILE A 201 0.07 -0.89 -6.04
N MET A 202 1.22 -1.02 -6.72
CA MET A 202 1.30 -1.26 -8.15
C MET A 202 0.61 -2.57 -8.56
N HIS A 203 0.73 -3.62 -7.76
CA HIS A 203 0.02 -4.89 -7.99
C HIS A 203 -1.50 -4.70 -7.98
N THR A 204 -2.05 -4.02 -6.95
CA THR A 204 -3.49 -3.74 -6.88
C THR A 204 -3.97 -2.88 -8.05
N VAL A 205 -3.22 -1.82 -8.39
CA VAL A 205 -3.50 -0.95 -9.54
C VAL A 205 -3.53 -1.76 -10.84
N ALA A 206 -2.51 -2.57 -11.09
CA ALA A 206 -2.45 -3.45 -12.26
C ALA A 206 -3.62 -4.45 -12.32
N TYR A 207 -4.03 -4.96 -11.15
CA TYR A 207 -5.12 -5.92 -11.04
C TYR A 207 -6.48 -5.31 -11.42
N LEU A 208 -6.81 -4.17 -10.82
CA LEU A 208 -8.11 -3.52 -10.95
C LEU A 208 -8.28 -2.84 -12.30
N LEU A 209 -7.22 -2.23 -12.83
CA LEU A 209 -7.24 -1.54 -14.13
C LEU A 209 -7.02 -2.44 -15.34
N LYS A 210 -6.87 -3.76 -15.13
CA LYS A 210 -6.65 -4.72 -16.21
C LYS A 210 -5.42 -4.37 -17.07
N LEU A 211 -4.35 -3.88 -16.44
CA LEU A 211 -3.13 -3.54 -17.17
C LEU A 211 -2.56 -4.77 -17.90
N ARG A 212 -1.92 -4.52 -19.05
CA ARG A 212 -1.36 -5.59 -19.88
C ARG A 212 -0.32 -6.39 -19.10
N ALA A 213 -0.32 -7.71 -19.30
CA ALA A 213 0.75 -8.56 -18.82
C ALA A 213 2.10 -8.10 -19.42
N PRO A 214 3.21 -8.18 -18.65
CA PRO A 214 3.38 -8.89 -17.39
C PRO A 214 3.31 -8.02 -16.12
N THR A 215 2.80 -6.78 -16.21
CA THR A 215 2.87 -5.74 -15.14
C THR A 215 2.50 -6.26 -13.75
N ARG A 216 1.37 -6.96 -13.63
CA ARG A 216 0.92 -7.55 -12.36
C ARG A 216 1.92 -8.56 -11.80
N SER A 217 2.38 -9.49 -12.64
CA SER A 217 3.30 -10.55 -12.21
C SER A 217 4.65 -9.97 -11.77
N VAL A 218 5.15 -8.97 -12.50
CA VAL A 218 6.40 -8.27 -12.14
C VAL A 218 6.24 -7.54 -10.81
N ALA A 219 5.16 -6.78 -10.62
CA ALA A 219 4.90 -6.09 -9.35
C ALA A 219 4.79 -7.06 -8.17
N TYR A 220 4.16 -8.22 -8.37
CA TYR A 220 4.12 -9.30 -7.37
C TYR A 220 5.53 -9.80 -7.04
N SER A 221 6.31 -10.18 -8.05
CA SER A 221 7.65 -10.73 -7.86
C SER A 221 8.60 -9.75 -7.16
N VAL A 222 8.59 -8.47 -7.56
CA VAL A 222 9.39 -7.42 -6.91
C VAL A 222 8.99 -7.25 -5.45
N ALA A 223 7.69 -7.27 -5.15
CA ALA A 223 7.21 -7.18 -3.77
C ALA A 223 7.61 -8.40 -2.91
N GLN A 224 7.88 -9.57 -3.50
CA GLN A 224 8.33 -10.73 -2.71
C GLN A 224 9.79 -10.64 -2.26
N LEU A 225 10.65 -9.92 -2.99
CA LEU A 225 12.08 -9.90 -2.70
C LEU A 225 12.39 -9.44 -1.26
N PRO A 226 11.77 -8.36 -0.74
CA PRO A 226 11.93 -7.98 0.66
C PRO A 226 11.44 -9.05 1.64
N CYS A 227 10.33 -9.73 1.36
CA CYS A 227 9.79 -10.77 2.23
C CYS A 227 10.74 -11.97 2.34
N PHE A 228 11.26 -12.45 1.21
CA PHE A 228 12.26 -13.52 1.20
C PHE A 228 13.54 -13.12 1.96
N SER A 229 14.01 -11.90 1.73
CA SER A 229 15.17 -11.34 2.42
C SER A 229 14.98 -11.30 3.94
N MET A 230 13.85 -10.77 4.42
CA MET A 230 13.54 -10.71 5.86
C MET A 230 13.39 -12.11 6.47
N ALA A 231 12.69 -13.02 5.78
CA ALA A 231 12.52 -14.40 6.25
C ALA A 231 13.86 -15.13 6.40
N LEU A 232 14.78 -14.96 5.43
CA LEU A 232 16.12 -15.55 5.51
C LEU A 232 16.92 -14.96 6.67
N GLN A 233 16.88 -13.64 6.87
CA GLN A 233 17.57 -13.00 8.00
C GLN A 233 17.04 -13.46 9.35
N ILE A 234 15.71 -13.60 9.48
CA ILE A 234 15.08 -14.15 10.69
C ILE A 234 15.53 -15.59 10.91
N LEU A 235 15.52 -16.42 9.87
CA LEU A 235 15.95 -17.82 9.98
C LEU A 235 17.41 -17.94 10.39
N LEU A 236 18.31 -17.15 9.78
CA LEU A 236 19.73 -17.14 10.13
C LEU A 236 19.99 -16.64 11.54
N ALA A 237 19.22 -15.67 12.02
CA ALA A 237 19.31 -15.17 13.40
C ALA A 237 18.81 -16.20 14.42
N ALA A 238 17.78 -16.99 14.07
CA ALA A 238 17.20 -18.01 14.93
C ALA A 238 17.96 -19.35 14.89
N ALA A 239 18.66 -19.65 13.79
CA ALA A 239 19.33 -20.93 13.56
C ALA A 239 20.29 -21.40 14.69
N PRO A 240 21.06 -20.54 15.37
CA PRO A 240 21.93 -20.96 16.48
C PRO A 240 21.19 -21.45 17.73
N TYR A 241 19.88 -21.24 17.81
CA TYR A 241 19.04 -21.60 18.97
C TYR A 241 18.21 -22.88 18.73
N TRP A 242 18.43 -23.57 17.61
CA TRP A 242 17.86 -24.86 17.26
C TRP A 242 18.96 -25.94 17.31
#